data_AF-A8I265-F1
#
_entry.id   AF-A8I265-F1
#
_cell.length_a   1.000
_cell.length_b   1.000
_cell.length_c   1.000
_cell.angle_alpha   90.00
_cell.angle_beta   90.00
_cell.angle_gamma   90.00
#
_symmetry.space_group_name_H-M   'P 1'
#
loop_
_entity.id
_entity.type
_entity.pdbx_description
1 polymer ?
#
loop_
_entity_poly.entity_id
_entity_poly.type
_entity_poly.pdbx_seq_one_letter_code
_entity_poly.pdbx_strand_id
1 'polypeptide(L)'
;KWITTGGSTGQESIRNGVYNLKDKINDNDNVIIHDGVRPLVNDHVLTDVISKCTEYGNAVTSMPYYEQIFVKDSNDPTTTNKYIPRDKLRRVSTPQAYRFDLLYQKYNEAFSKNVGVSGSSYTNTMMTDLGVTLHFADGSDKNLKLTTKENLETFKAYLLSEHYKEN
;
A
#
# COMPACT_ATOMS: atom_id res chain seq x y z
N LYS A 1 -0.79 -21.88 -9.65
CA LYS A 1 -1.30 -21.43 -10.96
C LYS A 1 -1.01 -19.95 -11.27
N TRP A 2 -0.95 -19.05 -10.27
CA TRP A 2 -0.76 -17.61 -10.49
C TRP A 2 0.59 -17.06 -9.97
N ILE A 3 1.64 -17.87 -10.05
CA ILE A 3 2.99 -17.47 -9.57
C ILE A 3 3.74 -16.87 -10.75
N THR A 4 4.41 -15.74 -10.52
CA THR A 4 5.31 -15.08 -11.47
C THR A 4 6.66 -14.83 -10.81
N THR A 5 7.69 -14.57 -11.61
CA THR A 5 9.01 -14.21 -11.08
C THR A 5 8.99 -12.80 -10.49
N GLY A 6 9.67 -12.63 -9.36
CA GLY A 6 9.96 -11.31 -8.82
C GLY A 6 10.88 -10.51 -9.75
N GLY A 7 10.93 -9.20 -9.52
CA GLY A 7 11.90 -8.31 -10.13
C GLY A 7 13.05 -7.97 -9.17
N SER A 8 13.95 -7.07 -9.60
CA SER A 8 15.04 -6.57 -8.77
C SER A 8 14.55 -5.60 -7.68
N THR A 9 13.38 -4.99 -7.88
CA THR A 9 12.72 -4.09 -6.92
C THR A 9 11.31 -4.57 -6.59
N GLY A 10 10.72 -4.00 -5.53
CA GLY A 10 9.31 -4.19 -5.21
C GLY A 10 8.40 -3.79 -6.38
N GLN A 11 8.71 -2.68 -7.05
CA GLN A 11 7.91 -2.21 -8.18
C GLN A 11 7.99 -3.12 -9.41
N GLU A 12 9.17 -3.64 -9.72
CA GLU A 12 9.30 -4.62 -10.81
C GLU A 12 8.57 -5.93 -10.50
N SER A 13 8.60 -6.35 -9.24
CA SER A 13 7.86 -7.54 -8.80
C SER A 13 6.35 -7.35 -8.96
N ILE A 14 5.82 -6.20 -8.56
CA ILE A 14 4.38 -5.89 -8.73
C ILE A 14 4.05 -5.78 -10.23
N ARG A 15 4.88 -5.10 -11.03
CA ARG A 15 4.70 -5.03 -12.50
C ARG A 15 4.61 -6.42 -13.12
N ASN A 16 5.52 -7.33 -12.77
CA ASN A 16 5.48 -8.71 -13.28
C ASN A 16 4.17 -9.41 -12.90
N GLY A 17 3.65 -9.15 -11.70
CA GLY A 17 2.32 -9.59 -11.28
C GLY A 17 1.21 -9.04 -12.17
N VAL A 18 1.17 -7.71 -12.34
CA VAL A 18 0.16 -7.01 -13.16
C VAL A 18 0.20 -7.48 -14.61
N TYR A 19 1.37 -7.60 -15.22
CA TYR A 19 1.49 -8.06 -16.61
C TYR A 19 1.10 -9.52 -16.76
N ASN A 20 1.36 -10.34 -15.74
CA ASN A 20 0.94 -11.73 -15.72
C ASN A 20 -0.59 -11.89 -15.60
N LEU A 21 -1.36 -10.84 -15.26
CA LEU A 21 -2.83 -10.87 -15.23
C LEU A 21 -3.46 -10.57 -16.60
N LYS A 22 -2.70 -9.98 -17.53
CA LYS A 22 -3.18 -9.68 -18.88
C LYS A 22 -3.73 -10.94 -19.56
N ASP A 23 -4.88 -10.81 -20.21
CA ASP A 23 -5.60 -11.88 -20.91
C ASP A 23 -6.09 -13.03 -19.98
N LYS A 24 -6.07 -12.84 -18.66
CA LYS A 24 -6.57 -13.81 -17.66
C LYS A 24 -7.70 -13.29 -16.77
N ILE A 25 -7.86 -11.96 -16.70
CA ILE A 25 -8.90 -11.27 -15.97
C ILE A 25 -9.51 -10.19 -16.86
N ASN A 26 -10.68 -9.68 -16.49
CA ASN A 26 -11.33 -8.60 -17.22
C ASN A 26 -10.75 -7.24 -16.81
N ASP A 27 -10.85 -6.28 -17.72
CA ASP A 27 -10.46 -4.88 -17.50
C ASP A 27 -11.09 -4.27 -16.25
N ASN A 28 -12.31 -4.69 -15.92
CA ASN A 28 -13.12 -4.15 -14.84
C ASN A 28 -12.85 -4.82 -13.48
N ASP A 29 -12.02 -5.87 -13.45
CA ASP A 29 -11.76 -6.62 -12.23
C ASP A 29 -10.90 -5.81 -11.26
N ASN A 30 -11.20 -5.94 -9.97
CA ASN A 30 -10.40 -5.31 -8.92
C ASN A 30 -9.15 -6.15 -8.64
N VAL A 31 -7.97 -5.53 -8.78
CA VAL A 31 -6.68 -6.13 -8.43
C VAL A 31 -6.21 -5.55 -7.09
N ILE A 32 -5.99 -6.44 -6.12
CA ILE A 32 -5.53 -6.08 -4.79
C ILE A 32 -4.01 -6.30 -4.69
N ILE A 33 -3.29 -5.27 -4.26
CA ILE A 33 -1.86 -5.31 -3.98
C ILE A 33 -1.67 -5.32 -2.47
N HIS A 34 -1.04 -6.37 -1.94
CA HIS A 34 -0.82 -6.55 -0.51
C HIS A 34 0.61 -7.00 -0.18
N ASP A 35 1.15 -6.49 0.92
CA ASP A 35 2.46 -6.91 1.41
C ASP A 35 2.31 -8.27 2.11
N GLY A 36 3.02 -9.30 1.66
CA GLY A 36 2.99 -10.62 2.31
C GLY A 36 3.47 -10.63 3.78
N VAL A 37 4.18 -9.59 4.20
CA VAL A 37 4.64 -9.39 5.59
C VAL A 37 3.61 -8.67 6.48
N ARG A 38 2.34 -8.61 6.08
CA ARG A 38 1.21 -8.06 6.86
C ARG A 38 0.16 -9.13 7.15
N PRO A 39 0.44 -10.09 8.04
CA PRO A 39 -0.43 -11.26 8.23
C PRO A 39 -1.75 -10.97 8.98
N LEU A 40 -1.94 -9.76 9.52
CA LEU A 40 -3.09 -9.39 10.38
C LEU A 40 -4.03 -8.39 9.68
N VAL A 41 -4.24 -8.54 8.37
CA VAL A 41 -5.23 -7.72 7.66
C VAL A 41 -6.64 -8.11 8.12
N ASN A 42 -7.48 -7.11 8.42
CA ASN A 42 -8.86 -7.33 8.87
C ASN A 42 -9.85 -7.31 7.69
N ASP A 43 -10.94 -8.07 7.82
CA ASP A 43 -12.00 -8.16 6.80
C ASP A 43 -12.63 -6.81 6.45
N HIS A 44 -12.81 -5.91 7.43
CA HIS A 44 -13.37 -4.58 7.16
C HIS A 44 -12.45 -3.73 6.27
N VAL A 45 -11.12 -3.85 6.42
CA VAL A 45 -10.14 -3.13 5.60
C VAL A 45 -10.20 -3.63 4.15
N LEU A 46 -10.28 -4.96 3.97
CA LEU A 46 -10.45 -5.55 2.64
C LEU A 46 -11.79 -5.18 2.02
N THR A 47 -12.87 -5.20 2.80
CA THR A 47 -14.21 -4.85 2.33
C THR A 47 -14.26 -3.39 1.86
N ASP A 48 -13.74 -2.47 2.66
CA ASP A 48 -13.78 -1.04 2.32
C ASP A 48 -12.89 -0.71 1.10
N VAL A 49 -11.67 -1.27 1.03
CA VAL A 49 -10.78 -1.02 -0.12
C VAL A 49 -11.39 -1.57 -1.43
N ILE A 50 -12.06 -2.73 -1.38
CA ILE A 50 -12.77 -3.30 -2.54
C ILE A 50 -13.98 -2.44 -2.91
N SER A 51 -14.76 -2.00 -1.92
CA SER A 51 -15.95 -1.17 -2.13
C SER A 51 -15.56 0.17 -2.79
N LYS A 52 -14.54 0.85 -2.24
CA LYS A 52 -14.05 2.12 -2.77
C LYS A 52 -13.42 1.99 -4.15
N CYS A 53 -12.72 0.89 -4.42
CA CYS A 53 -12.19 0.62 -5.75
C CYS A 53 -13.29 0.36 -6.77
N THR A 54 -14.35 -0.36 -6.38
CA THR A 54 -15.53 -0.55 -7.24
C THR A 54 -16.22 0.78 -7.57
N GLU A 55 -16.29 1.68 -6.60
CA GLU A 55 -16.93 3.00 -6.74
C GLU A 55 -16.09 3.98 -7.60
N TYR A 56 -14.78 4.06 -7.35
CA TYR A 56 -13.91 5.11 -7.90
C TYR A 56 -12.83 4.61 -8.86
N GLY A 57 -12.74 3.30 -9.09
CA GLY A 57 -11.69 2.65 -9.90
C GLY A 57 -10.36 2.44 -9.17
N ASN A 58 -10.18 3.00 -7.99
CA ASN A 58 -9.03 2.73 -7.13
C ASN A 58 -9.35 2.99 -5.65
N ALA A 59 -8.56 2.41 -4.77
CA ALA A 59 -8.58 2.70 -3.34
C ALA A 59 -7.25 2.38 -2.67
N VAL A 60 -6.84 3.22 -1.72
CA VAL A 60 -5.65 2.99 -0.88
C VAL A 60 -6.04 3.00 0.59
N THR A 61 -5.69 1.91 1.29
CA THR A 61 -5.87 1.82 2.74
C THR A 61 -5.10 2.95 3.41
N SER A 62 -5.78 3.68 4.30
CA SER A 62 -5.22 4.85 4.94
C SER A 62 -5.78 5.07 6.34
N MET A 63 -4.99 5.67 7.22
CA MET A 63 -5.37 5.99 8.59
C MET A 63 -4.88 7.41 8.94
N PRO A 64 -5.53 8.12 9.87
CA PRO A 64 -4.96 9.34 10.42
C PRO A 64 -3.59 9.07 11.05
N TYR A 65 -2.77 10.11 11.11
CA TYR A 65 -1.50 10.08 11.83
C TYR A 65 -1.58 11.05 13.00
N TYR A 66 -1.38 10.54 14.23
CA TYR A 66 -1.61 11.32 15.45
C TYR A 66 -0.35 12.01 15.97
N GLU A 67 0.82 11.44 15.70
CA GLU A 67 2.11 11.99 16.09
C GLU A 67 2.49 13.20 15.22
N GLN A 68 3.29 14.12 15.78
CA GLN A 68 3.76 15.29 15.03
C GLN A 68 4.87 14.90 14.06
N ILE A 69 4.77 15.36 12.80
CA ILE A 69 5.81 15.18 11.79
C ILE A 69 6.54 16.49 11.57
N PHE A 70 7.84 16.50 11.89
CA PHE A 70 8.74 17.60 11.61
C PHE A 70 9.56 17.34 10.34
N VAL A 71 9.87 18.41 9.61
CA VAL A 71 10.78 18.38 8.46
C VAL A 71 12.16 18.79 8.95
N LYS A 72 13.12 17.87 8.94
CA LYS A 72 14.51 18.15 9.32
C LYS A 72 15.09 19.29 8.48
N ASP A 73 15.96 20.10 9.08
CA ASP A 73 16.73 21.09 8.33
C ASP A 73 17.72 20.39 7.38
N SER A 74 17.94 20.99 6.20
CA SER A 74 18.83 20.42 5.18
C SER A 74 20.31 20.62 5.49
N ASN A 75 20.66 21.66 6.25
CA ASN A 75 22.02 22.00 6.62
C ASN A 75 22.42 21.37 7.97
N ASP A 76 21.48 21.25 8.90
CA ASP A 76 21.68 20.54 10.18
C ASP A 76 20.52 19.55 10.46
N PRO A 77 20.71 18.24 10.19
CA PRO A 77 19.65 17.24 10.33
C PRO A 77 19.21 16.99 11.79
N THR A 78 19.89 17.58 12.78
CA THR A 78 19.51 17.50 14.21
C THR A 78 18.49 18.56 14.61
N THR A 79 18.18 19.51 13.72
CA THR A 79 17.29 20.65 14.00
C THR A 79 16.10 20.70 13.04
N THR A 80 15.10 21.51 13.40
CA THR A 80 13.93 21.78 12.57
C THR A 80 13.25 23.10 12.95
N ASN A 81 12.68 23.79 11.96
CA ASN A 81 11.77 24.93 12.14
C ASN A 81 10.46 24.74 11.35
N LYS A 82 10.18 23.52 10.87
CA LYS A 82 9.06 23.19 9.98
C LYS A 82 8.37 21.92 10.44
N TYR A 83 7.03 21.94 10.47
CA TYR A 83 6.21 20.76 10.73
C TYR A 83 5.08 20.67 9.70
N ILE A 84 4.53 19.46 9.54
CA ILE A 84 3.37 19.21 8.67
C ILE A 84 2.11 19.14 9.54
N PRO A 85 1.07 19.94 9.28
CA PRO A 85 -0.19 19.86 10.02
C PRO A 85 -0.80 18.45 9.91
N ARG A 86 -1.01 17.79 11.06
CA ARG A 86 -1.48 16.40 11.14
C ARG A 86 -2.88 16.17 10.58
N ASP A 87 -3.73 17.20 10.59
CA ASP A 87 -5.07 17.20 10.00
C ASP A 87 -5.05 17.07 8.47
N LYS A 88 -3.92 17.39 7.83
CA LYS A 88 -3.69 17.21 6.39
C LYS A 88 -3.01 15.89 6.06
N LEU A 89 -2.73 15.04 7.05
CA LEU A 89 -1.94 13.82 6.88
C LEU A 89 -2.80 12.58 7.02
N ARG A 90 -2.52 11.61 6.14
CA ARG A 90 -2.91 10.22 6.30
C ARG A 90 -1.70 9.34 6.04
N ARG A 91 -1.49 8.34 6.89
CA ARG A 91 -0.54 7.26 6.60
C ARG A 91 -1.22 6.24 5.72
N VAL A 92 -0.50 5.75 4.72
CA VAL A 92 -1.00 4.73 3.78
C VAL A 92 -0.35 3.38 4.04
N SER A 93 -1.11 2.32 3.83
CA SER A 93 -0.62 0.94 3.91
C SER A 93 -1.20 0.10 2.78
N THR A 94 -0.82 -1.18 2.72
CA THR A 94 -1.56 -2.17 1.93
C THR A 94 -2.61 -2.85 2.82
N PRO A 95 -3.71 -3.41 2.28
CA PRO A 95 -4.03 -3.57 0.86
C PRO A 95 -4.31 -2.27 0.11
N GLN A 96 -4.07 -2.27 -1.19
CA GLN A 96 -4.50 -1.24 -2.13
C GLN A 96 -5.26 -1.96 -3.25
N ALA A 97 -6.31 -1.36 -3.79
CA ALA A 97 -7.09 -1.95 -4.87
C ALA A 97 -7.16 -1.00 -6.06
N TYR A 98 -7.08 -1.57 -7.26
CA TYR A 98 -7.16 -0.82 -8.52
C TYR A 98 -7.96 -1.64 -9.53
N ARG A 99 -8.77 -0.96 -10.35
CA ARG A 99 -9.35 -1.58 -11.55
C ARG A 99 -8.22 -1.98 -12.50
N PHE A 100 -8.33 -3.18 -13.10
CA PHE A 100 -7.22 -3.77 -13.83
C PHE A 100 -6.76 -2.93 -15.03
N ASP A 101 -7.68 -2.37 -15.82
CA ASP A 101 -7.36 -1.49 -16.94
C ASP A 101 -6.48 -0.29 -16.53
N LEU A 102 -6.86 0.42 -15.46
CA LEU A 102 -6.14 1.56 -14.91
C LEU A 102 -4.76 1.11 -14.43
N LEU A 103 -4.71 0.00 -13.68
CA LEU A 103 -3.48 -0.55 -13.13
C LEU A 103 -2.50 -0.92 -14.25
N TYR A 104 -2.96 -1.70 -15.21
CA TYR A 104 -2.17 -2.18 -16.33
C TYR A 104 -1.68 -1.01 -17.20
N GLN A 105 -2.56 -0.06 -17.54
CA GLN A 105 -2.19 1.14 -18.30
C GLN A 105 -1.11 1.95 -17.58
N LYS A 106 -1.27 2.18 -16.27
CA LYS A 106 -0.34 3.02 -15.50
C LYS A 106 1.01 2.35 -15.24
N TYR A 107 1.06 1.03 -15.10
CA TYR A 107 2.34 0.31 -15.08
C TYR A 107 3.08 0.40 -16.43
N ASN A 108 2.37 0.29 -17.56
CA ASN A 108 3.00 0.48 -18.87
C ASN A 108 3.52 1.92 -19.06
N GLU A 109 2.74 2.91 -18.65
CA GLU A 109 3.14 4.32 -18.68
C GLU A 109 4.36 4.59 -17.78
N ALA A 110 4.33 4.14 -16.53
CA ALA A 110 5.41 4.29 -15.56
C ALA A 110 6.74 3.75 -16.08
N PHE A 111 6.74 2.51 -16.58
CA PHE A 111 7.96 1.84 -17.04
C PHE A 111 8.46 2.36 -18.39
N SER A 112 7.57 2.81 -19.28
CA SER A 112 7.99 3.43 -20.55
C SER A 112 8.57 4.83 -20.36
N LYS A 113 8.06 5.60 -19.40
CA LYS A 113 8.49 6.98 -19.12
C LYS A 113 9.51 7.08 -17.97
N ASN A 114 9.83 5.97 -17.32
CA ASN A 114 10.69 5.91 -16.13
C ASN A 114 10.19 6.80 -14.96
N VAL A 115 8.86 6.80 -14.72
CA VAL A 115 8.20 7.59 -13.65
C VAL A 115 7.75 6.65 -12.52
N GLY A 116 8.03 6.98 -11.26
CA GLY A 116 7.57 6.19 -10.11
C GLY A 116 8.15 4.76 -10.05
N VAL A 117 9.32 4.56 -10.65
CA VAL A 117 10.06 3.27 -10.70
C VAL A 117 11.36 3.28 -9.88
N SER A 118 11.59 4.34 -9.10
CA SER A 118 12.74 4.44 -8.18
C SER A 118 12.59 3.51 -6.96
N GLY A 119 13.69 3.24 -6.25
CA GLY A 119 13.72 2.21 -5.20
C GLY A 119 12.76 2.41 -4.02
N SER A 120 12.34 3.64 -3.72
CA SER A 120 11.35 3.93 -2.68
C SER A 120 9.91 4.03 -3.19
N SER A 121 9.71 3.93 -4.51
CA SER A 121 8.38 4.02 -5.11
C SER A 121 7.58 2.74 -4.89
N TYR A 122 6.27 2.90 -4.72
CA TYR A 122 5.28 1.83 -4.65
C TYR A 122 4.11 2.15 -5.58
N THR A 123 3.14 1.26 -5.73
CA THR A 123 2.02 1.49 -6.67
C THR A 123 1.29 2.81 -6.41
N ASN A 124 0.97 3.12 -5.16
CA ASN A 124 0.31 4.38 -4.81
C ASN A 124 1.16 5.63 -5.14
N THR A 125 2.45 5.66 -4.83
CA THR A 125 3.29 6.83 -5.16
C THR A 125 3.48 6.96 -6.66
N MET A 126 3.66 5.84 -7.38
CA MET A 126 3.71 5.82 -8.84
C MET A 126 2.43 6.37 -9.47
N MET A 127 1.26 5.98 -8.95
CA MET A 127 -0.03 6.50 -9.41
C MET A 127 -0.12 8.01 -9.23
N THR A 128 0.28 8.53 -8.06
CA THR A 128 0.32 9.97 -7.78
C THR A 128 1.30 10.70 -8.70
N ASP A 129 2.49 10.15 -8.92
CA ASP A 129 3.51 10.73 -9.83
C ASP A 129 3.01 10.78 -11.29
N LEU A 130 2.11 9.87 -11.67
CA LEU A 130 1.43 9.83 -12.97
C LEU A 130 0.12 10.65 -13.01
N GLY A 131 -0.14 11.46 -11.98
CA GLY A 131 -1.29 12.37 -11.91
C GLY A 131 -2.63 11.70 -11.59
N VAL A 132 -2.63 10.44 -11.12
CA VAL A 132 -3.86 9.74 -10.72
C VAL A 132 -4.29 10.22 -9.34
N THR A 133 -5.56 10.61 -9.21
CA THR A 133 -6.17 10.88 -7.91
C THR A 133 -6.51 9.57 -7.21
N LEU A 134 -5.99 9.39 -5.99
CA LEU A 134 -6.22 8.21 -5.18
C LEU A 134 -7.33 8.42 -4.16
N HIS A 135 -8.21 7.43 -4.03
CA HIS A 135 -9.29 7.46 -3.05
C HIS A 135 -8.89 6.72 -1.77
N PHE A 136 -9.16 7.34 -0.63
CA PHE A 136 -8.85 6.75 0.66
C PHE A 136 -9.91 5.71 1.04
N ALA A 137 -9.43 4.54 1.46
CA ALA A 137 -10.18 3.54 2.18
C ALA A 137 -9.71 3.50 3.65
N ASP A 138 -10.56 2.96 4.50
CA ASP A 138 -10.32 2.80 5.92
C ASP A 138 -9.24 1.74 6.20
N GLY A 139 -8.47 1.97 7.25
CA GLY A 139 -7.37 1.10 7.64
C GLY A 139 -7.40 0.73 9.11
N SER A 140 -6.48 -0.15 9.51
CA SER A 140 -6.38 -0.62 10.88
C SER A 140 -4.94 -0.75 11.35
N ASP A 141 -4.67 -0.28 12.56
CA ASP A 141 -3.36 -0.37 13.20
C ASP A 141 -2.95 -1.81 13.51
N LYS A 142 -3.91 -2.74 13.54
CA LYS A 142 -3.64 -4.18 13.64
C LYS A 142 -2.93 -4.74 12.41
N ASN A 143 -3.07 -4.09 11.26
CA ASN A 143 -2.46 -4.50 9.99
C ASN A 143 -0.96 -4.16 9.94
N LEU A 144 -0.22 -4.70 10.90
CA LEU A 144 1.17 -4.41 11.19
C LEU A 144 2.07 -5.00 10.10
N LYS A 145 3.03 -4.19 9.62
CA LYS A 145 4.11 -4.68 8.75
C LYS A 145 5.20 -5.31 9.61
N LEU A 146 5.54 -6.57 9.36
CA LEU A 146 6.59 -7.26 10.09
C LEU A 146 7.96 -6.89 9.50
N THR A 147 8.52 -5.78 9.97
CA THR A 147 9.82 -5.26 9.53
C THR A 147 10.90 -5.25 10.60
N THR A 148 10.51 -5.30 11.88
CA THR A 148 11.45 -5.30 13.01
C THR A 148 11.17 -6.47 13.95
N LYS A 149 12.11 -6.71 14.89
CA LYS A 149 11.93 -7.75 15.92
C LYS A 149 10.75 -7.44 16.83
N GLU A 150 10.57 -6.17 17.18
CA GLU A 150 9.47 -5.67 17.99
C GLU A 150 8.12 -5.89 17.28
N ASN A 151 8.08 -5.70 15.95
CA ASN A 151 6.87 -6.02 15.18
C ASN A 151 6.53 -7.52 15.24
N LEU A 152 7.56 -8.38 15.17
CA LEU A 152 7.36 -9.84 15.28
C LEU A 152 6.89 -10.25 16.67
N GLU A 153 7.42 -9.64 17.72
CA GLU A 153 6.96 -9.88 19.11
C GLU A 153 5.52 -9.45 19.30
N THR A 154 5.16 -8.28 18.76
CA THR A 154 3.78 -7.76 18.76
C THR A 154 2.84 -8.73 18.04
N PHE A 155 3.25 -9.26 16.88
CA PHE A 155 2.49 -10.26 16.14
C PHE A 155 2.27 -11.55 16.96
N LYS A 156 3.31 -12.07 17.61
CA LYS A 156 3.20 -13.24 18.50
C LYS A 156 2.23 -12.99 19.66
N ALA A 157 2.29 -11.81 20.27
CA ALA A 157 1.38 -11.43 21.35
C ALA A 157 -0.08 -11.40 20.86
N TYR A 158 -0.35 -10.88 19.66
CA TYR A 158 -1.68 -10.93 19.06
C TYR A 158 -2.17 -12.37 18.87
N LEU A 159 -1.35 -13.26 18.30
CA LEU A 159 -1.74 -14.66 18.10
C LEU A 159 -2.08 -15.37 19.41
N LEU A 160 -1.29 -15.15 20.46
CA LEU A 160 -1.58 -15.70 21.79
C LEU A 160 -2.89 -15.14 22.35
N SER A 161 -3.14 -13.84 22.20
CA SER A 161 -4.35 -13.21 22.70
C SER A 161 -5.63 -13.70 22.04
N GLU A 162 -5.58 -14.01 20.73
CA GLU A 162 -6.74 -14.59 20.02
C GLU A 162 -6.97 -16.04 20.44
N HIS A 163 -5.89 -16.83 20.63
CA HIS A 163 -6.01 -18.20 21.15
C HIS A 163 -6.67 -18.26 22.54
N TYR A 164 -6.43 -17.28 23.42
CA TYR A 164 -7.09 -17.21 24.72
C TYR A 164 -8.56 -16.74 24.67
N LYS A 165 -9.02 -16.15 23.57
CA LYS A 165 -10.45 -15.78 23.41
C LYS A 165 -11.30 -16.94 22.89
N GLU A 166 -10.65 -17.89 22.21
CA GLU A 166 -11.30 -19.07 21.64
C GLU A 166 -11.39 -20.25 22.63
N ASN A 167 -10.71 -20.15 23.78
CA ASN A 167 -10.77 -21.09 24.90
C ASN A 167 -11.51 -20.49 26.10
#